data_AF-A0A946Z040-F1
#
_entry.id   AF-A0A946Z040-F1
#
_cell.length_a   1.000
_cell.length_b   1.000
_cell.length_c   1.000
_cell.angle_alpha   90.00
_cell.angle_beta   90.00
_cell.angle_gamma   90.00
#
_symmetry.space_group_name_H-M   'P 1'
#
loop_
_entity.id
_entity.type
_entity.pdbx_description
1 polymer ?
#
loop_
_entity_poly.entity_id
_entity_poly.type
_entity_poly.pdbx_seq_one_letter_code
_entity_poly.pdbx_strand_id
1 'polypeptide(L)'
;MNDLDILKNANPMPTTQAPAPPDHLAESIMAGDTIAVPRSPERKRNPLLVAVAAALTVVVGIGGLALATRERNAPVANQPTTSVPSLTGNAPPDNTTPPTTVIGIVPDVVAPVECSATGASPLQPDPSLPAAVDAMRLAIGERALSCDYAGLAALTTPSTTYSFGGGSDPGGFWRESESRGGNPMLAMVTLLTLPATIEEYDATSEAIDFERRNLILRLDGLGGLTDSVSERIDGLGDALSAAETEEERFAIAAELSVMEQELENLLGQHDRIEERLAELDTIEGLARYYSWPPAFAYDSWDEVPEAERQQIAALYTDQDLESFDQFGSYAGWRIGITEGGAWLFFVAGD
;
A
#
# COMPACT_ATOMS: atom_id res chain seq x y z
N MET A 1 -29.58 5.56 17.42
CA MET A 1 -28.25 5.00 17.72
C MET A 1 -27.34 5.71 16.75
N ASN A 2 -26.46 6.57 17.23
CA ASN A 2 -25.79 7.58 16.39
C ASN A 2 -24.44 7.08 15.85
N ASP A 3 -23.88 7.72 14.83
CA ASP A 3 -22.65 7.28 14.11
C ASP A 3 -21.48 6.97 15.06
N LEU A 4 -21.27 7.81 16.07
CA LEU A 4 -20.24 7.60 17.08
C LEU A 4 -20.52 6.37 17.97
N ASP A 5 -21.79 6.11 18.31
CA ASP A 5 -22.21 4.96 19.11
C ASP A 5 -22.12 3.65 18.31
N ILE A 6 -22.38 3.68 17.01
CA ILE A 6 -22.30 2.50 16.14
C ILE A 6 -20.84 2.10 15.92
N LEU A 7 -19.93 3.08 15.80
CA LEU A 7 -18.49 2.83 15.72
C LEU A 7 -17.90 2.37 17.06
N LYS A 8 -18.29 2.99 18.19
CA LYS A 8 -17.89 2.56 19.55
C LYS A 8 -18.37 1.13 19.87
N ASN A 9 -19.52 0.72 19.37
CA ASN A 9 -20.08 -0.62 19.60
C ASN A 9 -19.56 -1.70 18.64
N ALA A 10 -18.92 -1.31 17.52
CA ALA A 10 -18.35 -2.25 16.56
C ALA A 10 -16.99 -2.83 17.02
N ASN A 11 -16.32 -2.18 17.97
CA ASN A 11 -15.07 -2.63 18.57
C ASN A 11 -15.08 -2.26 20.07
N PRO A 12 -15.56 -3.14 20.97
CA PRO A 12 -15.61 -2.82 22.39
C PRO A 12 -14.18 -2.66 22.94
N MET A 13 -13.84 -1.44 23.34
CA MET A 13 -12.66 -1.16 24.17
C MET A 13 -12.70 -2.07 25.41
N PRO A 14 -11.59 -2.76 25.77
CA PRO A 14 -11.51 -3.46 27.05
C PRO A 14 -11.69 -2.45 28.19
N THR A 15 -12.76 -2.61 28.97
CA THR A 15 -13.29 -1.62 29.92
C THR A 15 -12.46 -1.48 31.21
N THR A 16 -11.15 -1.74 31.17
CA THR A 16 -10.30 -1.73 32.36
C THR A 16 -8.92 -1.14 32.07
N GLN A 17 -8.85 0.18 31.92
CA GLN A 17 -7.80 1.02 32.49
C GLN A 17 -8.12 2.50 32.23
N ALA A 18 -8.41 3.25 33.29
CA ALA A 18 -8.36 4.70 33.25
C ALA A 18 -6.88 5.13 33.18
N PRO A 19 -6.49 6.09 32.32
CA PRO A 19 -5.13 6.60 32.30
C PRO A 19 -4.85 7.41 33.57
N ALA A 20 -3.68 7.17 34.16
CA ALA A 20 -3.12 8.02 35.20
C ALA A 20 -2.66 9.37 34.57
N PRO A 21 -2.66 10.48 35.34
CA PRO A 21 -2.21 11.77 34.85
C PRO A 21 -0.71 11.75 34.46
N PRO A 22 -0.29 12.59 33.49
CA PRO A 22 1.06 12.56 32.96
C PRO A 22 2.00 13.34 33.89
N ASP A 23 2.55 12.67 34.88
CA ASP A 23 3.80 13.08 35.50
C ASP A 23 4.70 11.82 35.55
N HIS A 24 5.95 11.95 35.09
CA HIS A 24 7.05 10.95 35.13
C HIS A 24 7.47 10.21 33.85
N LEU A 25 7.41 10.81 32.65
CA LEU A 25 8.13 10.27 31.47
C LEU A 25 9.35 11.09 31.01
N ALA A 26 9.72 12.15 31.71
CA ALA A 26 10.85 13.01 31.32
C ALA A 26 12.24 12.59 31.85
N GLU A 27 12.39 11.48 32.58
CA GLU A 27 13.68 11.14 33.25
C GLU A 27 14.31 9.79 32.87
N SER A 28 13.77 9.01 31.92
CA SER A 28 14.31 7.67 31.61
C SER A 28 15.05 7.53 30.26
N ILE A 29 15.28 8.63 29.52
CA ILE A 29 16.02 8.60 28.24
C ILE A 29 17.24 9.54 28.32
N MET A 30 18.17 9.28 29.24
CA MET A 30 19.51 9.90 29.27
C MET A 30 20.62 8.94 29.75
N ALA A 31 20.39 7.62 29.68
CA ALA A 31 21.46 6.63 29.89
C ALA A 31 21.89 6.08 28.52
N GLY A 32 22.89 6.73 27.93
CA GLY A 32 23.53 6.27 26.70
C GLY A 32 24.30 4.98 26.94
N ASP A 33 23.72 3.85 26.54
CA ASP A 33 24.47 2.63 26.27
C ASP A 33 24.63 2.47 24.76
N THR A 34 25.81 2.84 24.29
CA THR A 34 26.31 2.59 22.94
C THR A 34 26.37 1.08 22.71
N ILE A 35 25.39 0.52 22.01
CA ILE A 35 25.48 -0.85 21.50
C ILE A 35 26.48 -0.83 20.34
N ALA A 36 27.67 -1.39 20.58
CA ALA A 36 28.68 -1.59 19.55
C ALA A 36 28.16 -2.63 18.53
N VAL A 37 27.84 -2.15 17.33
CA VAL A 37 27.57 -3.01 16.17
C VAL A 37 28.87 -3.76 15.82
N PRO A 38 28.90 -5.10 15.78
CA PRO A 38 30.07 -5.84 15.35
C PRO A 38 30.32 -5.54 13.86
N ARG A 39 31.51 -4.99 13.56
CA ARG A 39 31.97 -4.82 12.17
C ARG A 39 32.06 -6.20 11.51
N SER A 40 31.30 -6.36 10.43
CA SER A 40 31.38 -7.53 9.55
C SER A 40 32.81 -7.70 9.01
N PRO A 41 33.36 -8.92 8.94
CA PRO A 41 34.73 -9.13 8.47
C PRO A 41 34.85 -8.77 6.98
N GLU A 42 35.86 -7.96 6.66
CA GLU A 42 36.24 -7.63 5.27
C GLU A 42 36.36 -8.89 4.41
N ARG A 43 35.41 -9.09 3.49
CA ARG A 43 35.44 -10.17 2.49
C ARG A 43 36.54 -9.82 1.48
N LYS A 44 37.73 -10.39 1.66
CA LYS A 44 38.83 -10.29 0.68
C LYS A 44 38.39 -10.85 -0.67
N ARG A 45 38.27 -9.98 -1.67
CA ARG A 45 38.03 -10.37 -3.07
C ARG A 45 39.19 -11.25 -3.54
N ASN A 46 38.88 -12.50 -3.94
CA ASN A 46 39.85 -13.44 -4.50
C ASN A 46 40.21 -13.02 -5.94
N PRO A 47 41.47 -12.67 -6.25
CA PRO A 47 41.88 -12.22 -7.59
C PRO A 47 41.91 -13.35 -8.64
N LEU A 48 41.57 -14.58 -8.28
CA LEU A 48 41.61 -15.74 -9.17
C LEU A 48 40.44 -15.75 -10.19
N LEU A 49 39.31 -15.11 -9.87
CA LEU A 49 38.10 -15.11 -10.70
C LEU A 49 38.19 -14.22 -11.96
N VAL A 50 39.10 -13.25 -11.98
CA VAL A 50 39.29 -12.36 -13.15
C VAL A 50 40.12 -13.03 -14.26
N ALA A 51 40.86 -14.10 -13.95
CA ALA A 51 41.78 -14.73 -14.91
C ALA A 51 41.11 -15.75 -15.85
N VAL A 52 39.95 -16.31 -15.49
CA VAL A 52 39.31 -17.39 -16.27
C VAL A 52 38.50 -16.85 -17.46
N ALA A 53 37.93 -15.65 -17.35
CA ALA A 53 37.16 -15.02 -18.43
C ALA A 53 37.99 -14.64 -19.68
N ALA A 54 39.32 -14.53 -19.57
CA ALA A 54 40.19 -14.13 -20.68
C ALA A 54 40.68 -15.29 -21.58
N ALA A 55 40.51 -16.56 -21.17
CA ALA A 55 41.10 -17.70 -21.88
C ALA A 55 40.19 -18.33 -22.95
N LEU A 56 38.90 -18.02 -22.99
CA LEU A 56 37.93 -18.70 -23.87
C LEU A 56 37.56 -17.95 -25.16
N THR A 57 38.09 -16.74 -25.37
CA THR A 57 37.78 -15.93 -26.57
C THR A 57 38.65 -16.25 -27.81
N VAL A 58 39.62 -17.16 -27.73
CA VAL A 58 40.63 -17.35 -28.79
C VAL A 58 40.29 -18.46 -29.81
N VAL A 59 39.26 -19.30 -29.61
CA VAL A 59 39.09 -20.53 -30.44
C VAL A 59 37.97 -20.48 -31.49
N VAL A 60 37.09 -19.47 -31.57
CA VAL A 60 35.94 -19.47 -32.53
C VAL A 60 36.15 -18.56 -33.76
N GLY A 61 37.37 -18.10 -34.02
CA GLY A 61 37.68 -17.10 -35.04
C GLY A 61 38.15 -17.58 -36.43
N ILE A 62 37.48 -18.54 -37.08
CA ILE A 62 37.59 -18.79 -38.53
C ILE A 62 36.20 -19.26 -38.99
N GLY A 63 35.33 -18.47 -39.63
CA GLY A 63 35.57 -17.71 -40.87
C GLY A 63 34.65 -18.27 -41.97
N GLY A 64 33.32 -18.23 -41.74
CA GLY A 64 32.29 -18.68 -42.68
C GLY A 64 31.55 -17.50 -43.31
N LEU A 65 31.91 -17.20 -44.56
CA LEU A 65 31.34 -16.19 -45.45
C LEU A 65 30.18 -16.79 -46.26
N ALA A 66 28.95 -16.25 -46.19
CA ALA A 66 28.01 -16.10 -47.33
C ALA A 66 26.59 -15.61 -46.93
N LEU A 67 26.25 -14.40 -47.40
CA LEU A 67 25.03 -13.97 -48.11
C LEU A 67 23.67 -14.61 -47.77
N ALA A 68 22.71 -13.78 -47.34
CA ALA A 68 21.47 -13.53 -48.11
C ALA A 68 20.59 -12.45 -47.44
N THR A 69 20.41 -11.34 -48.15
CA THR A 69 19.33 -10.38 -47.94
C THR A 69 17.99 -10.98 -48.39
N ARG A 70 16.95 -10.93 -47.56
CA ARG A 70 15.57 -11.03 -48.07
C ARG A 70 14.56 -10.32 -47.18
N GLU A 71 14.17 -9.14 -47.61
CA GLU A 71 12.94 -8.46 -47.23
C GLU A 71 11.71 -9.33 -47.53
N ARG A 72 10.73 -9.31 -46.62
CA ARG A 72 9.31 -9.36 -46.99
C ARG A 72 8.41 -8.83 -45.87
N ASN A 73 7.91 -7.61 -46.06
CA ASN A 73 6.66 -7.13 -45.48
C ASN A 73 5.48 -7.94 -46.02
N ALA A 74 4.54 -8.34 -45.17
CA ALA A 74 3.09 -8.20 -45.39
C ALA A 74 2.28 -8.61 -44.14
N PRO A 75 1.14 -7.94 -43.85
CA PRO A 75 0.28 -8.18 -42.69
C PRO A 75 -0.98 -8.99 -43.06
N VAL A 76 -1.47 -9.92 -42.21
CA VAL A 76 -2.77 -10.58 -42.43
C VAL A 76 -3.46 -11.02 -41.11
N ALA A 77 -4.62 -10.40 -40.88
CA ALA A 77 -5.95 -10.89 -40.44
C ALA A 77 -6.21 -11.56 -39.07
N ASN A 78 -7.06 -10.87 -38.30
CA ASN A 78 -8.41 -11.24 -37.82
C ASN A 78 -8.66 -12.72 -37.46
N GLN A 79 -8.87 -12.96 -36.16
CA GLN A 79 -9.50 -14.19 -35.65
C GLN A 79 -11.04 -14.09 -35.63
N PRO A 80 -11.76 -15.21 -35.83
CA PRO A 80 -13.21 -15.26 -35.81
C PRO A 80 -13.79 -15.51 -34.40
N THR A 81 -14.92 -14.88 -34.14
CA THR A 81 -15.82 -15.06 -32.98
C THR A 81 -16.57 -16.39 -33.07
N THR A 82 -16.46 -17.23 -32.04
CA THR A 82 -17.25 -18.46 -31.89
C THR A 82 -18.51 -18.18 -31.07
N SER A 83 -19.66 -18.48 -31.66
CA SER A 83 -21.00 -18.34 -31.08
C SER A 83 -21.52 -19.67 -30.51
N VAL A 84 -22.40 -19.51 -29.52
CA VAL A 84 -23.09 -20.45 -28.62
C VAL A 84 -23.94 -21.51 -29.34
N PRO A 85 -24.26 -22.64 -28.67
CA PRO A 85 -25.57 -23.26 -28.82
C PRO A 85 -26.37 -23.28 -27.51
N SER A 86 -27.57 -22.68 -27.56
CA SER A 86 -28.62 -22.78 -26.54
C SER A 86 -29.30 -24.15 -26.61
N LEU A 87 -29.42 -24.83 -25.48
CA LEU A 87 -30.22 -26.04 -25.31
C LEU A 87 -31.53 -25.70 -24.61
N THR A 88 -32.62 -25.71 -25.38
CA THR A 88 -34.00 -25.73 -24.90
C THR A 88 -34.46 -27.18 -24.76
N GLY A 89 -34.65 -27.63 -23.51
CA GLY A 89 -35.23 -28.93 -23.20
C GLY A 89 -36.46 -28.77 -22.30
N ASN A 90 -37.65 -28.98 -22.88
CA ASN A 90 -38.92 -29.09 -22.16
C ASN A 90 -39.04 -30.51 -21.57
N ALA A 91 -39.28 -30.61 -20.27
CA ALA A 91 -39.67 -31.87 -19.61
C ALA A 91 -41.01 -31.69 -18.85
N PRO A 92 -41.84 -32.75 -18.71
CA PRO A 92 -43.19 -32.68 -18.14
C PRO A 92 -43.18 -32.70 -16.59
N PRO A 93 -44.27 -32.26 -15.93
CA PRO A 93 -44.35 -32.24 -14.48
C PRO A 93 -44.71 -33.62 -13.92
N ASP A 94 -43.88 -34.15 -13.03
CA ASP A 94 -44.21 -35.31 -12.21
C ASP A 94 -44.60 -34.82 -10.81
N ASN A 95 -45.86 -35.05 -10.47
CA ASN A 95 -46.54 -34.60 -9.26
C ASN A 95 -46.64 -35.80 -8.32
N THR A 96 -45.81 -35.91 -7.28
CA THR A 96 -46.15 -36.57 -6.00
C THR A 96 -44.98 -36.51 -5.01
N THR A 97 -44.95 -35.48 -4.18
CA THR A 97 -44.23 -35.53 -2.89
C THR A 97 -45.04 -34.75 -1.84
N PRO A 98 -45.19 -35.28 -0.60
CA PRO A 98 -45.91 -34.59 0.47
C PRO A 98 -45.19 -33.30 0.89
N PRO A 99 -45.90 -32.29 1.42
CA PRO A 99 -45.30 -31.02 1.78
C PRO A 99 -44.37 -31.19 2.99
N THR A 100 -43.07 -31.17 2.73
CA THR A 100 -42.08 -30.78 3.74
C THR A 100 -42.29 -29.29 4.00
N THR A 101 -42.64 -28.91 5.22
CA THR A 101 -42.63 -27.52 5.67
C THR A 101 -41.19 -27.02 5.65
N VAL A 102 -40.77 -26.51 4.49
CA VAL A 102 -39.57 -25.71 4.35
C VAL A 102 -39.93 -24.35 4.93
N ILE A 103 -39.39 -24.04 6.11
CA ILE A 103 -39.33 -22.65 6.58
C ILE A 103 -38.46 -21.94 5.55
N GLY A 104 -39.11 -21.26 4.60
CA GLY A 104 -38.43 -20.44 3.62
C GLY A 104 -37.75 -19.31 4.35
N ILE A 105 -36.46 -19.47 4.61
CA ILE A 105 -35.58 -18.33 4.82
C ILE A 105 -35.58 -17.63 3.47
N VAL A 106 -36.48 -16.66 3.31
CA VAL A 106 -36.39 -15.71 2.20
C VAL A 106 -35.03 -15.05 2.42
N PRO A 107 -34.06 -15.19 1.49
CA PRO A 107 -32.82 -14.45 1.63
C PRO A 107 -33.22 -12.98 1.77
N ASP A 108 -32.84 -12.38 2.90
CA ASP A 108 -33.06 -10.97 3.16
C ASP A 108 -32.50 -10.23 1.94
N VAL A 109 -33.39 -9.64 1.15
CA VAL A 109 -32.98 -8.81 0.03
C VAL A 109 -32.40 -7.56 0.68
N VAL A 110 -31.08 -7.59 0.90
CA VAL A 110 -30.34 -6.46 1.45
C VAL A 110 -30.66 -5.27 0.56
N ALA A 111 -31.42 -4.32 1.09
CA ALA A 111 -31.77 -3.11 0.37
C ALA A 111 -30.45 -2.44 -0.09
N PRO A 112 -30.41 -1.86 -1.30
CA PRO A 112 -29.23 -1.16 -1.76
C PRO A 112 -28.89 -0.08 -0.72
N VAL A 113 -27.64 -0.07 -0.26
CA VAL A 113 -27.14 0.94 0.67
C VAL A 113 -27.24 2.29 -0.05
N GLU A 114 -28.04 3.21 0.49
CA GLU A 114 -28.13 4.56 -0.04
C GLU A 114 -26.84 5.31 0.27
N CYS A 115 -26.30 6.00 -0.73
CA CYS A 115 -25.05 6.72 -0.58
C CYS A 115 -25.25 7.94 0.34
N SER A 116 -24.59 8.02 1.50
CA SER A 116 -24.73 9.18 2.41
C SER A 116 -24.35 10.51 1.75
N ALA A 117 -23.45 10.50 0.75
CA ALA A 117 -23.07 11.68 0.00
C ALA A 117 -24.10 12.12 -1.05
N THR A 118 -25.24 11.44 -1.18
CA THR A 118 -26.29 11.80 -2.14
C THR A 118 -26.76 13.23 -1.90
N GLY A 119 -26.62 14.09 -2.92
CA GLY A 119 -27.01 15.50 -2.86
C GLY A 119 -25.93 16.44 -2.31
N ALA A 120 -24.78 15.92 -1.89
CA ALA A 120 -23.63 16.76 -1.58
C ALA A 120 -23.06 17.42 -2.85
N SER A 121 -22.41 18.57 -2.67
CA SER A 121 -21.86 19.35 -3.79
C SER A 121 -20.47 18.85 -4.19
N PRO A 122 -20.11 18.87 -5.49
CA PRO A 122 -18.75 18.62 -5.94
C PRO A 122 -17.74 19.57 -5.32
N LEU A 123 -16.61 19.02 -4.86
CA LEU A 123 -15.47 19.80 -4.42
C LEU A 123 -14.96 20.68 -5.58
N GLN A 124 -14.61 21.93 -5.26
CA GLN A 124 -14.04 22.88 -6.21
C GLN A 124 -12.53 22.97 -5.98
N PRO A 125 -11.68 23.10 -7.03
CA PRO A 125 -10.23 23.24 -6.86
C PRO A 125 -9.86 24.35 -5.87
N ASP A 126 -8.88 24.08 -5.01
CA ASP A 126 -8.40 25.04 -4.01
C ASP A 126 -6.98 25.53 -4.37
N PRO A 127 -6.83 26.76 -4.88
CA PRO A 127 -5.54 27.28 -5.30
C PRO A 127 -4.60 27.60 -4.11
N SER A 128 -5.08 27.51 -2.86
CA SER A 128 -4.24 27.69 -1.67
C SER A 128 -3.48 26.42 -1.28
N LEU A 129 -3.91 25.25 -1.78
CA LEU A 129 -3.26 23.97 -1.52
C LEU A 129 -2.16 23.67 -2.55
N PRO A 130 -1.13 22.88 -2.20
CA PRO A 130 -0.23 22.30 -3.19
C PRO A 130 -1.00 21.48 -4.22
N ALA A 131 -0.56 21.52 -5.47
CA ALA A 131 -1.28 20.87 -6.57
C ALA A 131 -1.52 19.36 -6.35
N ALA A 132 -0.55 18.65 -5.74
CA ALA A 132 -0.68 17.23 -5.44
C ALA A 132 -1.74 16.97 -4.34
N VAL A 133 -1.81 17.83 -3.33
CA VAL A 133 -2.79 17.76 -2.25
C VAL A 133 -4.20 18.03 -2.80
N ASP A 134 -4.38 19.09 -3.59
CA ASP A 134 -5.68 19.41 -4.19
C ASP A 134 -6.14 18.31 -5.16
N ALA A 135 -5.23 17.74 -5.95
CA ALA A 135 -5.55 16.62 -6.84
C ALA A 135 -6.07 15.38 -6.06
N MET A 136 -5.40 15.00 -4.97
CA MET A 136 -5.86 13.90 -4.12
C MET A 136 -7.20 14.24 -3.44
N ARG A 137 -7.36 15.47 -2.93
CA ARG A 137 -8.60 15.96 -2.33
C ARG A 137 -9.79 15.85 -3.29
N LEU A 138 -9.62 16.34 -4.52
CA LEU A 138 -10.65 16.24 -5.57
C LEU A 138 -10.94 14.77 -5.93
N ALA A 139 -9.91 13.93 -6.02
CA ALA A 139 -10.06 12.51 -6.33
C ALA A 139 -10.85 11.74 -5.26
N ILE A 140 -10.63 12.05 -3.97
CA ILE A 140 -11.38 11.50 -2.84
C ILE A 140 -12.83 11.98 -2.92
N GLY A 141 -13.06 13.29 -3.07
CA GLY A 141 -14.40 13.87 -3.13
C GLY A 141 -15.25 13.31 -4.27
N GLU A 142 -14.69 13.19 -5.47
CA GLU A 142 -15.38 12.63 -6.64
C GLU A 142 -15.86 11.18 -6.40
N ARG A 143 -15.00 10.34 -5.83
CA ARG A 143 -15.33 8.94 -5.56
C ARG A 143 -16.30 8.80 -4.39
N ALA A 144 -16.18 9.63 -3.36
CA ALA A 144 -17.13 9.67 -2.25
C ALA A 144 -18.52 10.09 -2.73
N LEU A 145 -18.63 11.11 -3.60
CA LEU A 145 -19.90 11.55 -4.19
C LEU A 145 -20.61 10.48 -5.03
N SER A 146 -19.84 9.58 -5.64
CA SER A 146 -20.36 8.48 -6.45
C SER A 146 -20.47 7.16 -5.68
N CYS A 147 -20.15 7.15 -4.38
CA CYS A 147 -20.01 5.94 -3.57
C CYS A 147 -19.14 4.86 -4.26
N ASP A 148 -18.09 5.28 -4.96
CA ASP A 148 -17.11 4.40 -5.58
C ASP A 148 -16.10 3.90 -4.54
N TYR A 149 -16.56 2.97 -3.69
CA TYR A 149 -15.73 2.37 -2.63
C TYR A 149 -14.47 1.69 -3.18
N ALA A 150 -14.57 1.08 -4.36
CA ALA A 150 -13.43 0.43 -5.01
C ALA A 150 -12.42 1.48 -5.51
N GLY A 151 -12.91 2.56 -6.10
CA GLY A 151 -12.09 3.70 -6.49
C GLY A 151 -11.42 4.38 -5.31
N LEU A 152 -12.12 4.53 -4.17
CA LEU A 152 -11.53 5.09 -2.95
C LEU A 152 -10.43 4.17 -2.40
N ALA A 153 -10.68 2.87 -2.33
CA ALA A 153 -9.67 1.89 -1.92
C ALA A 153 -8.43 1.94 -2.82
N ALA A 154 -8.60 2.16 -4.13
CA ALA A 154 -7.49 2.31 -5.07
C ALA A 154 -6.65 3.59 -4.88
N LEU A 155 -7.15 4.60 -4.16
CA LEU A 155 -6.38 5.79 -3.78
C LEU A 155 -5.52 5.57 -2.52
N THR A 156 -5.80 4.53 -1.75
CA THR A 156 -5.06 4.22 -0.53
C THR A 156 -3.71 3.57 -0.85
N THR A 157 -2.76 3.73 0.07
CA THR A 157 -1.49 2.99 0.10
C THR A 157 -1.49 2.02 1.28
N PRO A 158 -0.55 1.07 1.36
CA PRO A 158 -0.40 0.21 2.54
C PRO A 158 -0.18 0.97 3.86
N SER A 159 0.22 2.24 3.80
CA SER A 159 0.39 3.11 4.97
C SER A 159 -0.85 3.95 5.28
N THR A 160 -1.89 3.92 4.44
CA THR A 160 -3.13 4.67 4.70
C THR A 160 -3.86 4.05 5.88
N THR A 161 -4.07 4.84 6.93
CA THR A 161 -4.82 4.41 8.11
C THR A 161 -6.29 4.76 7.96
N TYR A 162 -7.16 3.80 8.21
CA TYR A 162 -8.60 4.03 8.28
C TYR A 162 -9.16 3.29 9.51
N SER A 163 -10.01 4.00 10.27
CA SER A 163 -10.61 3.69 11.59
C SER A 163 -10.09 2.48 12.42
N PHE A 164 -9.82 2.72 13.71
CA PHE A 164 -9.55 1.73 14.80
C PHE A 164 -8.94 0.38 14.39
N GLY A 165 -7.76 0.42 13.77
CA GLY A 165 -6.88 -0.75 13.65
C GLY A 165 -6.64 -1.27 12.24
N GLY A 166 -7.26 -0.68 11.22
CA GLY A 166 -7.00 -1.04 9.83
C GLY A 166 -7.41 -2.47 9.46
N GLY A 167 -7.56 -2.69 8.17
CA GLY A 167 -7.79 -4.00 7.57
C GLY A 167 -7.12 -4.05 6.20
N SER A 168 -7.42 -5.08 5.42
CA SER A 168 -6.94 -5.18 4.04
C SER A 168 -7.90 -4.61 3.00
N ASP A 169 -9.08 -4.15 3.41
CA ASP A 169 -10.13 -3.66 2.52
C ASP A 169 -10.76 -2.35 3.03
N PRO A 170 -10.16 -1.18 2.69
CA PRO A 170 -10.70 0.13 3.05
C PRO A 170 -12.09 0.37 2.47
N GLY A 171 -12.31 -0.05 1.20
CA GLY A 171 -13.57 0.13 0.51
C GLY A 171 -14.70 -0.68 1.16
N GLY A 172 -14.42 -1.92 1.53
CA GLY A 172 -15.33 -2.78 2.29
C GLY A 172 -15.71 -2.16 3.64
N PHE A 173 -14.74 -1.61 4.38
CA PHE A 173 -14.99 -0.95 5.65
C PHE A 173 -15.95 0.24 5.53
N TRP A 174 -15.73 1.15 4.58
CA TRP A 174 -16.62 2.31 4.42
C TRP A 174 -18.02 1.92 3.94
N ARG A 175 -18.12 0.92 3.06
CA ARG A 175 -19.42 0.38 2.64
C ARG A 175 -20.18 -0.24 3.81
N GLU A 176 -19.48 -0.99 4.65
CA GLU A 176 -20.08 -1.58 5.85
C GLU A 176 -20.53 -0.50 6.83
N SER A 177 -19.72 0.54 7.03
CA SER A 177 -20.08 1.69 7.87
C SER A 177 -21.38 2.35 7.39
N GLU A 178 -21.54 2.59 6.08
CA GLU A 178 -22.78 3.12 5.49
C GLU A 178 -23.98 2.17 5.71
N SER A 179 -23.78 0.85 5.56
CA SER A 179 -24.84 -0.13 5.79
C SER A 179 -25.33 -0.18 7.25
N ARG A 180 -24.49 0.28 8.19
CA ARG A 180 -24.82 0.38 9.61
C ARG A 180 -25.38 1.76 9.97
N GLY A 181 -25.66 2.61 8.98
CA GLY A 181 -26.21 3.96 9.18
C GLY A 181 -25.17 5.05 9.39
N GLY A 182 -23.87 4.70 9.31
CA GLY A 182 -22.78 5.66 9.29
C GLY A 182 -22.79 6.52 8.03
N ASN A 183 -22.17 7.70 8.09
CA ASN A 183 -22.12 8.62 6.94
C ASN A 183 -20.68 8.96 6.46
N PRO A 184 -19.78 7.97 6.26
CA PRO A 184 -18.40 8.24 5.89
C PRO A 184 -18.26 8.99 4.56
N MET A 185 -19.12 8.76 3.56
CA MET A 185 -19.01 9.47 2.27
C MET A 185 -19.38 10.94 2.40
N LEU A 186 -20.47 11.24 3.12
CA LEU A 186 -20.85 12.62 3.45
C LEU A 186 -19.77 13.31 4.29
N ALA A 187 -19.19 12.61 5.27
CA ALA A 187 -18.11 13.12 6.09
C ALA A 187 -16.89 13.48 5.23
N MET A 188 -16.45 12.60 4.32
CA MET A 188 -15.32 12.88 3.42
C MET A 188 -15.56 14.14 2.59
N VAL A 189 -16.71 14.24 1.91
CA VAL A 189 -17.00 15.39 1.04
C VAL A 189 -17.08 16.67 1.85
N THR A 190 -17.80 16.66 2.96
CA THR A 190 -18.00 17.87 3.77
C THR A 190 -16.70 18.34 4.41
N LEU A 191 -15.91 17.44 5.01
CA LEU A 191 -14.63 17.80 5.62
C LEU A 191 -13.68 18.44 4.61
N LEU A 192 -13.60 17.88 3.40
CA LEU A 192 -12.73 18.40 2.35
C LEU A 192 -13.22 19.73 1.73
N THR A 193 -14.40 20.23 2.11
CA THR A 193 -14.82 21.62 1.80
C THR A 193 -14.32 22.64 2.82
N LEU A 194 -13.87 22.18 3.99
CA LEU A 194 -13.33 23.05 5.03
C LEU A 194 -11.90 23.47 4.69
N PRO A 195 -11.38 24.54 5.31
CA PRO A 195 -9.97 24.87 5.24
C PRO A 195 -9.12 23.70 5.74
N ALA A 196 -7.91 23.54 5.19
CA ALA A 196 -6.93 22.60 5.69
C ALA A 196 -6.05 23.25 6.76
N THR A 197 -5.61 22.46 7.74
CA THR A 197 -4.46 22.83 8.58
C THR A 197 -3.21 22.11 8.09
N ILE A 198 -2.06 22.79 8.19
CA ILE A 198 -0.76 22.20 7.88
C ILE A 198 -0.15 21.71 9.17
N GLU A 199 0.23 20.44 9.20
CA GLU A 199 0.94 19.83 10.30
C GLU A 199 2.30 19.35 9.84
N GLU A 200 3.31 19.61 10.67
CA GLU A 200 4.66 19.09 10.52
C GLU A 200 4.79 17.85 11.38
N TYR A 201 5.18 16.74 10.78
CA TYR A 201 5.46 15.50 11.47
C TYR A 201 6.86 15.00 11.10
N ASP A 202 7.54 14.40 12.07
CA ASP A 202 8.81 13.72 11.85
C ASP A 202 8.58 12.38 11.12
N ALA A 203 8.16 12.45 9.85
CA ALA A 203 8.00 11.25 9.01
C ALA A 203 9.36 10.63 8.66
N THR A 204 10.45 11.36 8.90
CA THR A 204 11.81 10.88 8.72
C THR A 204 12.16 9.72 9.64
N SER A 205 11.48 9.49 10.76
CA SER A 205 11.71 8.29 11.57
C SER A 205 10.92 7.09 11.05
N GLU A 206 9.59 7.08 11.15
CA GLU A 206 8.83 5.83 10.95
C GLU A 206 8.79 5.33 9.50
N ALA A 207 8.58 6.23 8.53
CA ALA A 207 8.45 5.85 7.12
C ALA A 207 9.80 5.45 6.53
N ILE A 208 10.87 6.20 6.85
CA ILE A 208 12.24 5.84 6.48
C ILE A 208 12.66 4.56 7.18
N ASP A 209 12.34 4.37 8.47
CA ASP A 209 12.66 3.14 9.17
C ASP A 209 11.92 1.94 8.57
N PHE A 210 10.67 2.12 8.14
CA PHE A 210 9.93 1.07 7.45
C PHE A 210 10.53 0.73 6.08
N GLU A 211 10.82 1.74 5.24
CA GLU A 211 11.46 1.53 3.94
C GLU A 211 12.85 0.90 4.10
N ARG A 212 13.65 1.39 5.05
CA ARG A 212 14.96 0.85 5.43
C ARG A 212 14.86 -0.62 5.82
N ARG A 213 13.93 -0.98 6.72
CA ARG A 213 13.71 -2.38 7.13
C ARG A 213 13.37 -3.27 5.95
N ASN A 214 12.50 -2.82 5.05
CA ASN A 214 12.10 -3.60 3.87
C ASN A 214 13.26 -3.78 2.88
N LEU A 215 14.06 -2.72 2.66
CA LEU A 215 15.25 -2.79 1.81
C LEU A 215 16.33 -3.71 2.41
N ILE A 216 16.55 -3.69 3.73
CA ILE A 216 17.45 -4.63 4.42
C ILE A 216 16.99 -6.07 4.22
N LEU A 217 15.68 -6.36 4.38
CA LEU A 217 15.15 -7.70 4.16
C LEU A 217 15.35 -8.17 2.71
N ARG A 218 15.23 -7.27 1.73
CA ARG A 218 15.52 -7.57 0.33
C ARG A 218 17.00 -7.82 0.09
N LEU A 219 17.87 -7.05 0.74
CA LEU A 219 19.32 -7.21 0.64
C LEU A 219 19.76 -8.59 1.18
N ASP A 220 19.23 -8.99 2.34
CA ASP A 220 19.46 -10.32 2.93
C ASP A 220 18.98 -11.44 1.98
N GLY A 221 17.78 -11.28 1.40
CA GLY A 221 17.24 -12.22 0.42
C GLY A 221 18.11 -12.34 -0.84
N LEU A 222 18.60 -11.21 -1.36
CA LEU A 222 19.52 -11.18 -2.50
C LEU A 222 20.88 -11.79 -2.17
N GLY A 223 21.40 -11.60 -0.96
CA GLY A 223 22.62 -12.24 -0.49
C GLY A 223 22.52 -13.77 -0.57
N GLY A 224 21.42 -14.34 -0.08
CA GLY A 224 21.16 -15.78 -0.17
C GLY A 224 21.05 -16.30 -1.60
N LEU A 225 20.40 -15.55 -2.50
CA LEU A 225 20.33 -15.91 -3.92
C LEU A 225 21.69 -15.84 -4.61
N THR A 226 22.49 -14.81 -4.32
CA THR A 226 23.83 -14.61 -4.86
C THR A 226 24.75 -15.76 -4.47
N ASP A 227 24.74 -16.16 -3.19
CA ASP A 227 25.53 -17.30 -2.72
C ASP A 227 25.08 -18.62 -3.37
N SER A 228 23.77 -18.83 -3.54
CA SER A 228 23.23 -20.02 -4.22
C SER A 228 23.62 -20.11 -5.70
N VAL A 229 23.56 -18.99 -6.43
CA VAL A 229 24.00 -18.94 -7.84
C VAL A 229 25.51 -19.15 -7.94
N SER A 230 26.29 -18.56 -7.02
CA SER A 230 27.75 -18.76 -6.98
C SER A 230 28.13 -20.23 -6.76
N GLU A 231 27.46 -20.93 -5.84
CA GLU A 231 27.70 -22.36 -5.59
C GLU A 231 27.37 -23.23 -6.83
N ARG A 232 26.32 -22.87 -7.58
CA ARG A 232 25.98 -23.55 -8.84
C ARG A 232 27.02 -23.29 -9.93
N ILE A 233 27.52 -22.07 -10.05
CA ILE A 233 28.61 -21.72 -10.98
C ILE A 233 29.85 -22.56 -10.66
N ASP A 234 30.24 -22.65 -9.39
CA ASP A 234 31.39 -23.48 -8.97
C ASP A 234 31.19 -24.95 -9.34
N GLY A 235 30.00 -25.50 -9.07
CA GLY A 235 29.66 -26.88 -9.44
C GLY A 235 29.65 -27.13 -10.95
N LEU A 236 29.19 -26.17 -11.76
CA LEU A 236 29.26 -26.24 -13.22
C LEU A 236 30.71 -26.14 -13.72
N GLY A 237 31.57 -25.37 -13.06
CA GLY A 237 33.01 -25.30 -13.35
C GLY A 237 33.71 -26.64 -13.10
N ASP A 238 33.39 -27.31 -12.00
CA ASP A 238 33.88 -28.66 -11.70
C ASP A 238 33.37 -29.68 -12.75
N ALA A 239 32.09 -29.61 -13.11
CA ALA A 239 31.50 -30.48 -14.13
C ALA A 239 32.13 -30.27 -15.52
N LEU A 240 32.39 -29.01 -15.91
CA LEU A 240 33.05 -28.66 -17.17
C LEU A 240 34.46 -29.26 -17.23
N SER A 241 35.17 -29.25 -16.10
CA SER A 241 36.50 -29.83 -15.97
C SER A 241 36.49 -31.36 -16.07
N ALA A 242 35.43 -32.00 -15.59
CA ALA A 242 35.24 -33.45 -15.62
C ALA A 242 34.64 -34.00 -16.93
N ALA A 243 34.07 -33.13 -17.79
CA ALA A 243 33.40 -33.55 -19.01
C ALA A 243 34.33 -34.31 -19.96
N GLU A 244 33.86 -35.44 -20.49
CA GLU A 244 34.65 -36.32 -21.35
C GLU A 244 34.46 -35.94 -22.83
N THR A 245 33.24 -35.54 -23.21
CA THR A 245 32.88 -35.21 -24.59
C THR A 245 32.83 -33.71 -24.86
N GLU A 246 32.94 -33.32 -26.13
CA GLU A 246 32.83 -31.91 -26.55
C GLU A 246 31.39 -31.39 -26.47
N GLU A 247 30.40 -32.26 -26.72
CA GLU A 247 28.98 -31.94 -26.62
C GLU A 247 28.58 -31.61 -25.16
N GLU A 248 29.04 -32.41 -24.20
CA GLU A 248 28.84 -32.13 -22.77
C GLU A 248 29.51 -30.82 -22.34
N ARG A 249 30.74 -30.56 -22.79
CA ARG A 249 31.43 -29.28 -22.51
C ARG A 249 30.66 -28.09 -23.04
N PHE A 250 30.12 -28.18 -24.26
CA PHE A 250 29.35 -27.09 -24.86
C PHE A 250 28.05 -26.82 -24.10
N ALA A 251 27.34 -27.88 -23.70
CA ALA A 251 26.11 -27.75 -22.92
C ALA A 251 26.37 -27.11 -21.54
N ILE A 252 27.40 -27.58 -20.82
CA ILE A 252 27.77 -27.04 -19.51
C ILE A 252 28.24 -25.58 -19.62
N ALA A 253 29.05 -25.25 -20.64
CA ALA A 253 29.51 -23.88 -20.87
C ALA A 253 28.35 -22.91 -21.18
N ALA A 254 27.32 -23.37 -21.89
CA ALA A 254 26.13 -22.58 -22.15
C ALA A 254 25.34 -22.30 -20.86
N GLU A 255 25.19 -23.30 -19.98
CA GLU A 255 24.53 -23.11 -18.68
C GLU A 255 25.33 -22.17 -17.78
N LEU A 256 26.66 -22.33 -17.74
CA LEU A 256 27.55 -21.47 -16.97
C LEU A 256 27.42 -19.99 -17.39
N SER A 257 27.38 -19.72 -18.70
CA SER A 257 27.20 -18.35 -19.22
C SER A 257 25.87 -17.73 -18.80
N VAL A 258 24.79 -18.52 -18.72
CA VAL A 258 23.49 -18.02 -18.25
C VAL A 258 23.55 -17.69 -16.75
N MET A 259 24.19 -18.55 -15.95
CA MET A 259 24.33 -18.34 -14.51
C MET A 259 25.20 -17.13 -14.17
N GLU A 260 26.30 -16.91 -14.92
CA GLU A 260 27.14 -15.71 -14.77
C GLU A 260 26.35 -14.43 -15.05
N GLN A 261 25.50 -14.42 -16.08
CA GLN A 261 24.65 -13.27 -16.38
C GLN A 261 23.61 -13.02 -15.28
N GLU A 262 23.06 -14.09 -14.71
CA GLU A 262 22.13 -14.00 -13.57
C GLU A 262 22.83 -13.42 -12.33
N LEU A 263 24.06 -13.85 -12.04
CA LEU A 263 24.87 -13.33 -10.95
C LEU A 263 25.15 -11.83 -11.12
N GLU A 264 25.51 -11.38 -12.32
CA GLU A 264 25.74 -9.96 -12.60
C GLU A 264 24.47 -9.12 -12.40
N ASN A 265 23.31 -9.63 -12.79
CA ASN A 265 22.03 -8.97 -12.56
C ASN A 265 21.69 -8.87 -11.06
N LEU A 266 21.93 -9.94 -10.29
CA LEU A 266 21.71 -9.94 -8.84
C LEU A 266 22.64 -8.95 -8.12
N LEU A 267 23.92 -8.90 -8.50
CA LEU A 267 24.88 -7.92 -7.97
C LEU A 267 24.48 -6.49 -8.31
N GLY A 268 24.01 -6.24 -9.54
CA GLY A 268 23.47 -4.93 -9.91
C GLY A 268 22.21 -4.54 -9.14
N GLN A 269 21.38 -5.50 -8.72
CA GLN A 269 20.24 -5.24 -7.84
C GLN A 269 20.68 -4.89 -6.42
N HIS A 270 21.69 -5.60 -5.90
CA HIS A 270 22.28 -5.32 -4.60
C HIS A 270 22.82 -3.89 -4.52
N ASP A 271 23.62 -3.45 -5.49
CA ASP A 271 24.21 -2.11 -5.53
C ASP A 271 23.14 -1.01 -5.53
N ARG A 272 22.05 -1.19 -6.29
CA ARG A 272 20.92 -0.25 -6.31
C ARG A 272 20.21 -0.14 -4.96
N ILE A 273 20.12 -1.24 -4.21
CA ILE A 273 19.49 -1.23 -2.88
C ILE A 273 20.41 -0.54 -1.87
N GLU A 274 21.72 -0.79 -1.92
CA GLU A 274 22.68 -0.09 -1.06
C GLU A 274 22.70 1.42 -1.33
N GLU A 275 22.66 1.84 -2.60
CA GLU A 275 22.56 3.26 -2.98
C GLU A 275 21.28 3.88 -2.40
N ARG A 276 20.14 3.19 -2.53
CA ARG A 276 18.88 3.65 -1.96
C ARG A 276 18.91 3.75 -0.43
N LEU A 277 19.54 2.81 0.25
CA LEU A 277 19.74 2.87 1.70
C LEU A 277 20.58 4.09 2.10
N ALA A 278 21.62 4.42 1.32
CA ALA A 278 22.42 5.62 1.55
C ALA A 278 21.65 6.91 1.27
N GLU A 279 20.76 6.95 0.28
CA GLU A 279 19.86 8.10 0.07
C GLU A 279 18.97 8.32 1.29
N LEU A 280 18.38 7.24 1.84
CA LEU A 280 17.54 7.31 3.04
C LEU A 280 18.29 7.84 4.27
N ASP A 281 19.59 7.57 4.39
CA ASP A 281 20.44 8.15 5.46
C ASP A 281 20.61 9.67 5.34
N THR A 282 20.35 10.27 4.17
CA THR A 282 20.54 11.70 3.91
C THR A 282 19.27 12.54 4.02
N ILE A 283 18.11 11.90 4.19
CA ILE A 283 16.84 12.60 4.33
C ILE A 283 16.73 13.12 5.77
N GLU A 284 17.06 14.41 5.96
CA GLU A 284 16.69 15.19 7.14
C GLU A 284 15.48 16.08 6.78
N GLY A 285 14.39 16.04 7.56
CA GLY A 285 13.31 17.00 7.40
C GLY A 285 11.95 16.56 7.93
N LEU A 286 11.26 17.50 8.57
CA LEU A 286 9.83 17.37 8.89
C LEU A 286 9.05 17.17 7.59
N ALA A 287 8.28 16.09 7.50
CA ALA A 287 7.30 15.95 6.43
C ALA A 287 6.05 16.74 6.80
N ARG A 288 5.48 17.42 5.80
CA ARG A 288 4.22 18.14 5.97
C ARG A 288 3.05 17.29 5.50
N TYR A 289 1.96 17.36 6.23
CA TYR A 289 0.66 16.90 5.76
C TYR A 289 -0.41 17.95 6.02
N TYR A 290 -1.49 17.83 5.27
CA TYR A 290 -2.65 18.68 5.32
C TYR A 290 -3.77 17.89 5.97
N SER A 291 -4.38 18.44 7.01
CA SER A 291 -5.44 17.80 7.78
C SER A 291 -6.75 18.59 7.70
N TRP A 292 -7.86 17.85 7.73
CA TRP A 292 -9.23 18.38 7.80
C TRP A 292 -9.99 17.66 8.91
N PRO A 293 -10.80 18.37 9.73
CA PRO A 293 -10.96 19.82 9.78
C PRO A 293 -9.82 20.52 10.56
N PRO A 294 -9.72 21.86 10.49
CA PRO A 294 -8.73 22.60 11.27
C PRO A 294 -8.85 22.39 12.79
N ALA A 295 -10.07 22.12 13.27
CA ALA A 295 -10.36 21.83 14.66
C ALA A 295 -9.52 20.67 15.26
N PHE A 296 -8.99 19.77 14.43
CA PHE A 296 -8.11 18.69 14.88
C PHE A 296 -6.76 19.20 15.41
N ALA A 297 -6.29 20.36 14.95
CA ALA A 297 -4.99 20.90 15.32
C ALA A 297 -5.00 21.70 16.64
N TYR A 298 -6.15 21.82 17.30
CA TYR A 298 -6.28 22.50 18.58
C TYR A 298 -6.10 21.50 19.72
N ASP A 299 -5.39 21.92 20.78
CA ASP A 299 -5.14 21.09 21.96
C ASP A 299 -6.42 20.79 22.74
N SER A 300 -7.44 21.66 22.64
CA SER A 300 -8.74 21.44 23.26
C SER A 300 -9.92 21.95 22.44
N TRP A 301 -11.09 21.35 22.66
CA TRP A 301 -12.33 21.70 21.95
C TRP A 301 -12.80 23.14 22.23
N ASP A 302 -12.53 23.65 23.42
CA ASP A 302 -12.85 25.03 23.83
C ASP A 302 -12.07 26.09 23.03
N GLU A 303 -10.88 25.74 22.56
CA GLU A 303 -10.01 26.62 21.77
C GLU A 303 -10.44 26.73 20.30
N VAL A 304 -11.25 25.79 19.80
CA VAL A 304 -11.76 25.81 18.43
C VAL A 304 -12.67 27.03 18.23
N PRO A 305 -12.40 27.91 17.26
CA PRO A 305 -13.22 29.09 17.01
C PRO A 305 -14.68 28.73 16.74
N GLU A 306 -15.62 29.52 17.27
CA GLU A 306 -17.06 29.29 17.12
C GLU A 306 -17.49 29.17 15.65
N ALA A 307 -16.89 29.96 14.75
CA ALA A 307 -17.16 29.88 13.32
C ALA A 307 -16.74 28.53 12.69
N GLU A 308 -15.68 27.89 13.21
CA GLU A 308 -15.24 26.56 12.77
C GLU A 308 -16.13 25.48 13.38
N ARG A 309 -16.50 25.60 14.65
CA ARG A 309 -17.49 24.70 15.28
C ARG A 309 -18.80 24.67 14.53
N GLN A 310 -19.30 25.82 14.06
CA GLN A 310 -20.51 25.90 13.24
C GLN A 310 -20.40 25.23 11.88
N GLN A 311 -19.23 25.28 11.25
CA GLN A 311 -18.98 24.57 9.98
C GLN A 311 -18.98 23.04 10.19
N ILE A 312 -18.40 22.60 11.31
CA ILE A 312 -18.31 21.19 11.68
C ILE A 312 -19.67 20.66 12.16
N ALA A 313 -20.49 21.47 12.82
CA ALA A 313 -21.83 21.11 13.32
C ALA A 313 -22.79 20.63 12.21
N ALA A 314 -22.52 20.91 10.94
CA ALA A 314 -23.29 20.34 9.83
C ALA A 314 -23.13 18.81 9.69
N LEU A 315 -22.06 18.25 10.25
CA LEU A 315 -21.73 16.82 10.21
C LEU A 315 -22.15 16.05 11.46
N TYR A 316 -22.42 16.74 12.55
CA TYR A 316 -22.53 16.16 13.88
C TYR A 316 -23.81 16.61 14.55
N THR A 317 -24.42 15.72 15.32
CA THR A 317 -25.56 16.10 16.16
C THR A 317 -25.08 16.92 17.37
N ASP A 318 -25.99 17.66 18.01
CA ASP A 318 -25.68 18.36 19.26
C ASP A 318 -25.07 17.42 20.33
N GLN A 319 -25.54 16.16 20.35
CA GLN A 319 -25.02 15.14 21.27
C GLN A 319 -23.58 14.74 20.95
N ASP A 320 -23.21 14.66 19.66
CA ASP A 320 -21.82 14.38 19.27
C ASP A 320 -20.91 15.56 19.66
N LEU A 321 -21.37 16.79 19.46
CA LEU A 321 -20.62 17.99 19.84
C LEU A 321 -20.45 18.11 21.37
N GLU A 322 -21.47 17.75 22.15
CA GLU A 322 -21.37 17.64 23.62
C GLU A 322 -20.35 16.57 24.02
N SER A 323 -20.23 15.48 23.23
CA SER A 323 -19.22 14.46 23.49
C SER A 323 -17.79 14.95 23.24
N PHE A 324 -17.59 15.91 22.32
CA PHE A 324 -16.28 16.53 22.09
C PHE A 324 -15.87 17.41 23.28
N ASP A 325 -16.84 18.15 23.85
CA ASP A 325 -16.66 18.92 25.08
C ASP A 325 -16.27 18.01 26.27
N GLN A 326 -16.98 16.90 26.44
CA GLN A 326 -16.67 15.93 27.50
C GLN A 326 -15.33 15.21 27.30
N PHE A 327 -14.94 14.95 26.04
CA PHE A 327 -13.66 14.35 25.71
C PHE A 327 -12.49 15.35 25.88
N GLY A 328 -12.78 16.63 25.67
CA GLY A 328 -11.82 17.73 25.80
C GLY A 328 -11.12 18.10 24.50
N SER A 329 -11.30 17.35 23.41
CA SER A 329 -10.71 17.63 22.09
C SER A 329 -11.63 17.19 20.94
N TYR A 330 -11.25 17.51 19.70
CA TYR A 330 -12.00 17.08 18.52
C TYR A 330 -11.89 15.56 18.30
N ALA A 331 -13.00 14.84 18.48
CA ALA A 331 -13.08 13.39 18.32
C ALA A 331 -13.87 12.95 17.06
N GLY A 332 -14.03 13.84 16.09
CA GLY A 332 -14.76 13.54 14.86
C GLY A 332 -13.94 12.79 13.81
N TRP A 333 -14.49 12.70 12.60
CA TRP A 333 -13.80 12.28 11.39
C TRP A 333 -12.68 13.25 11.01
N ARG A 334 -11.52 12.72 10.62
CA ARG A 334 -10.38 13.49 10.14
C ARG A 334 -9.77 12.87 8.88
N ILE A 335 -9.31 13.72 7.96
CA ILE A 335 -8.60 13.33 6.74
C ILE A 335 -7.21 13.94 6.77
N GLY A 336 -6.20 13.16 6.39
CA GLY A 336 -4.81 13.61 6.26
C GLY A 336 -4.25 13.27 4.88
N ILE A 337 -3.60 14.23 4.22
CA ILE A 337 -2.95 14.05 2.91
C ILE A 337 -1.53 14.62 2.99
N THR A 338 -0.50 13.85 2.61
CA THR A 338 0.89 14.35 2.58
C THR A 338 1.03 15.50 1.59
N GLU A 339 2.05 16.34 1.77
CA GLU A 339 2.41 17.36 0.78
C GLU A 339 2.61 16.78 -0.64
N GLY A 340 3.09 15.53 -0.74
CA GLY A 340 3.23 14.80 -2.00
C GLY A 340 1.92 14.25 -2.59
N GLY A 341 0.77 14.47 -1.94
CA GLY A 341 -0.54 14.02 -2.40
C GLY A 341 -0.87 12.57 -2.06
N ALA A 342 -0.15 11.93 -1.14
CA ALA A 342 -0.51 10.58 -0.67
C ALA A 342 -1.56 10.66 0.45
N TRP A 343 -2.59 9.82 0.40
CA TRP A 343 -3.62 9.78 1.42
C TRP A 343 -3.10 9.08 2.68
N LEU A 344 -2.91 9.82 3.78
CA LEU A 344 -2.39 9.30 5.03
C LEU A 344 -3.45 8.62 5.88
N PHE A 345 -4.57 9.30 6.12
CA PHE A 345 -5.60 8.75 6.96
C PHE A 345 -7.01 9.24 6.63
N PHE A 346 -7.99 8.40 6.97
CA PHE A 346 -9.38 8.79 7.19
C PHE A 346 -9.94 8.01 8.37
N VAL A 347 -9.99 8.65 9.54
CA VAL A 347 -10.30 8.01 10.82
C VAL A 347 -11.38 8.79 11.56
N ALA A 348 -12.11 8.13 12.44
CA ALA A 348 -13.09 8.72 13.36
C ALA A 348 -12.68 8.42 14.80
N GLY A 349 -12.86 9.40 15.69
CA GLY A 349 -12.43 9.29 17.09
C GLY A 349 -10.92 9.47 17.24
N ASP A 350 -10.44 9.80 18.43
CA ASP A 350 -9.01 9.84 18.75
C ASP A 350 -8.40 8.42 18.75
#